data_AF-A0A8T3RXB9-F1
#
_entry.id   AF-A0A8T3RXB9-F1
#
_cell.length_a   1.000
_cell.length_b   1.000
_cell.length_c   1.000
_cell.angle_alpha   90.00
_cell.angle_beta   90.00
_cell.angle_gamma   90.00
#
_symmetry.space_group_name_H-M   'P 1'
#
loop_
_entity.id
_entity.type
_entity.pdbx_description
1 polymer ?
#
loop_
_entity_poly.entity_id
_entity_poly.type
_entity_poly.pdbx_seq_one_letter_code
_entity_poly.pdbx_strand_id
1 'polypeptide(L)' 'IAAITRRSEGYYVVHVDSGTPGDYPLVNGEPIGQQARKLNDNDVIQLAGVKMGFFDN' A
#
# COMPACT_ATOMS: atom_id res chain seq x y z
N ILE A 1 4.26 -8.95 -1.07
CA ILE A 1 3.86 -8.30 -2.36
C ILE A 1 2.67 -7.36 -2.05
N ALA A 2 2.38 -6.31 -2.84
CA ALA A 2 1.21 -5.46 -2.62
C ALA A 2 0.21 -5.54 -3.77
N ALA A 3 -1.08 -5.42 -3.46
CA ALA A 3 -2.11 -5.16 -4.46
C ALA A 3 -2.86 -3.86 -4.13
N ILE A 4 -3.29 -3.15 -5.17
CA ILE A 4 -4.13 -1.95 -5.05
C ILE A 4 -5.49 -2.27 -5.65
N THR A 5 -6.56 -2.04 -4.88
CA THR A 5 -7.94 -2.30 -5.29
C THR A 5 -8.76 -1.02 -5.21
N ARG A 6 -9.52 -0.73 -6.27
CA ARG A 6 -10.53 0.34 -6.27
C ARG A 6 -11.84 -0.17 -5.68
N ARG A 7 -12.39 0.54 -4.71
CA ARG A 7 -13.71 0.32 -4.10
C ARG A 7 -14.59 1.55 -4.38
N SER A 8 -15.87 1.48 -3.98
CA SER A 8 -16.79 2.62 -4.07
C SER A 8 -16.28 3.87 -3.35
N GLU A 9 -15.51 3.71 -2.26
CA GLU A 9 -15.05 4.79 -1.40
C GLU A 9 -13.61 5.28 -1.67
N GLY A 10 -12.91 4.68 -2.64
CA GLY A 10 -11.54 5.04 -3.01
C GLY A 10 -10.62 3.85 -3.27
N TYR A 11 -9.32 4.07 -3.22
CA TYR A 11 -8.29 3.07 -3.47
C TYR A 11 -7.70 2.55 -2.16
N TYR A 12 -7.40 1.25 -2.13
CA TYR A 12 -6.87 0.59 -0.95
C TYR A 12 -5.66 -0.25 -1.34
N VAL A 13 -4.59 -0.16 -0.56
CA VAL A 13 -3.45 -1.07 -0.64
C VAL A 13 -3.63 -2.22 0.36
N VAL A 14 -3.32 -3.43 -0.09
CA VAL A 14 -3.31 -4.64 0.75
C VAL A 14 -1.97 -5.35 0.63
N HIS A 15 -1.50 -5.91 1.74
CA HIS A 15 -0.38 -6.85 1.72
C HIS A 15 -0.88 -8.20 1.21
N VAL A 16 -0.29 -8.66 0.12
CA VAL A 16 -0.41 -10.03 -0.38
C VAL A 16 0.79 -10.80 0.12
N ASP A 17 0.52 -11.83 0.92
CA ASP A 17 1.53 -12.67 1.56
C ASP A 17 2.58 -13.11 0.54
N SER A 18 3.82 -12.66 0.73
CA SER A 18 4.98 -13.06 -0.08
C SER A 18 5.81 -14.17 0.58
N GLY A 19 5.30 -14.82 1.62
CA GLY A 19 6.02 -15.87 2.36
C GLY A 19 7.14 -15.33 3.26
N THR A 20 7.29 -14.01 3.36
CA THR A 20 8.23 -13.34 4.27
C THR A 20 7.41 -12.62 5.36
N PRO A 21 7.41 -13.13 6.61
CA PRO A 21 6.65 -12.52 7.69
C PRO A 21 7.12 -11.09 7.96
N GLY A 22 6.18 -10.15 8.05
CA GLY A 22 6.46 -8.77 8.45
C GLY A 22 6.91 -7.82 7.32
N ASP A 23 7.01 -8.29 6.08
CA ASP A 23 7.34 -7.45 4.90
C ASP A 23 6.12 -6.67 4.40
N TYR A 24 5.63 -5.75 5.23
CA TYR A 24 4.51 -4.89 4.87
C TYR A 24 4.97 -3.72 3.99
N PRO A 25 4.19 -3.37 2.95
CA PRO A 25 4.36 -2.09 2.28
C PRO A 25 4.29 -0.94 3.29
N LEU A 26 5.10 0.09 3.07
CA LEU A 26 4.98 1.35 3.82
C LEU A 26 4.12 2.32 3.00
N VAL A 27 3.26 3.07 3.68
CA VAL A 27 2.61 4.25 3.13
C VAL A 27 3.03 5.42 4.00
N ASN A 28 3.67 6.41 3.38
CA ASN A 28 4.25 7.58 4.05
C ASN A 28 5.20 7.20 5.20
N GLY A 29 5.96 6.12 5.03
CA GLY A 29 6.90 5.61 6.03
C GLY A 29 6.30 4.70 7.11
N GLU A 30 4.98 4.54 7.14
CA GLU A 30 4.30 3.69 8.12
C GLU A 30 3.85 2.36 7.49
N PRO A 31 4.12 1.22 8.14
CA PRO A 31 3.70 -0.09 7.63
C PRO A 31 2.18 -0.22 7.66
N ILE A 32 1.59 -0.74 6.58
CA ILE A 32 0.13 -0.89 6.48
C ILE A 32 -0.44 -2.01 7.37
N GLY A 33 0.41 -2.94 7.83
CA GLY A 33 -0.02 -4.10 8.61
C GLY A 33 -0.89 -5.09 7.81
N GLN A 34 -1.66 -5.91 8.52
CA GLN A 34 -2.48 -6.96 7.89
C GLN A 34 -3.76 -6.44 7.23
N GLN A 35 -4.22 -5.24 7.63
CA GLN A 35 -5.46 -4.66 7.13
C GLN A 35 -5.22 -3.79 5.90
N ALA A 36 -6.25 -3.65 5.07
CA ALA A 36 -6.21 -2.74 3.94
C ALA A 36 -6.08 -1.30 4.42
N ARG A 37 -5.14 -0.53 3.86
CA ARG A 37 -5.01 0.91 4.12
C ARG A 37 -5.58 1.68 2.94
N LYS A 38 -6.45 2.66 3.21
CA LYS A 38 -6.93 3.61 2.19
C LYS A 38 -5.77 4.50 1.73
N LEU A 39 -5.63 4.66 0.42
CA LEU A 39 -4.68 5.58 -0.19
C LEU A 39 -5.36 6.93 -0.44
N ASN A 40 -4.60 8.00 -0.24
CA ASN A 40 -4.99 9.36 -0.56
C ASN A 40 -4.05 9.92 -1.63
N ASP A 41 -4.52 10.91 -2.38
CA ASP A 41 -3.69 11.60 -3.38
C ASP A 41 -2.37 12.09 -2.78
N ASN A 42 -1.28 11.93 -3.53
CA ASN A 42 0.11 12.18 -3.14
C ASN A 42 0.70 11.23 -2.08
N ASP A 43 0.03 10.14 -1.70
CA ASP A 43 0.64 9.13 -0.84
C ASP A 43 1.88 8.51 -1.50
N VAL A 44 2.93 8.28 -0.70
CA VAL A 44 4.14 7.58 -1.13
C VAL A 44 4.10 6.15 -0.61
N ILE A 45 4.12 5.19 -1.52
CA ILE A 45 4.13 3.76 -1.24
C ILE A 45 5.56 3.24 -1.39
N GLN A 46 6.07 2.51 -0.40
CA GLN A 46 7.36 1.83 -0.46
C GLN A 46 7.18 0.31 -0.36
N LEU A 47 7.79 -0.43 -1.30
CA LEU A 47 7.74 -1.89 -1.36
C LEU A 47 9.05 -2.44 -1.93
N ALA A 48 9.69 -3.39 -1.24
CA ALA A 48 10.91 -4.07 -1.72
C ALA A 48 12.01 -3.10 -2.24
N GLY A 49 12.17 -1.96 -1.57
CA GLY A 49 13.15 -0.91 -1.95
C GLY A 49 12.68 0.05 -3.06
N VAL A 50 11.54 -0.21 -3.69
CA VAL A 50 10.92 0.69 -4.68
C VAL A 50 10.02 1.70 -3.98
N LYS A 51 10.07 2.97 -4.40
CA LYS A 51 9.13 4.02 -3.99
C LYS A 51 8.24 4.42 -5.17
N MET A 52 6.93 4.50 -4.94
CA MET A 52 5.91 4.83 -5.92
C MET A 52 5.03 5.95 -5.36
N GLY A 53 4.73 6.96 -6.16
CA GLY A 53 3.71 7.95 -5.83
C GLY A 53 2.33 7.44 -6.25
N PHE A 54 1.32 7.65 -5.41
CA PHE A 54 -0.07 7.44 -5.75
C PHE A 54 -0.74 8.78 -6.03
N PHE A 55 -1.41 8.88 -7.18
CA PHE A 55 -2.13 10.07 -7.62
C PHE A 55 -3.56 9.70 -8.02
N ASP A 56 -4.54 10.41 -7.49
CA ASP A 56 -5.97 10.27 -7.83
C ASP A 56 -6.48 11.59 -8.39
N ASN A 57 -7.24 11.53 -9.49
CA ASN A 57 -7.70 12.71 -10.24
C ASN A 57 -8.82 13.48 -9.52
#